data_AF-A0A644T569-F1
#
_entry.id   AF-A0A644T569-F1
#
_cell.length_a   1.000
_cell.length_b   1.000
_cell.length_c   1.000
_cell.angle_alpha   90.00
_cell.angle_beta   90.00
_cell.angle_gamma   90.00
#
_symmetry.space_group_name_H-M   'P 1'
#
loop_
_entity.id
_entity.type
_entity.pdbx_description
1 polymer ?
#
loop_
_entity_poly.entity_id
_entity_poly.type
_entity_poly.pdbx_seq_one_letter_code
_entity_poly.pdbx_strand_id
1 'polypeptide(L)'
;MKIKNIFEAPGFLKHVLALGILFGGGIAGALVFSTLAVVAIGSDSAGFAALGGAVLGIILGYPLGLSMAMIWLRFRTPYAGSAGLGVLGAVLGVLLTIGLAEVTHLNQNSDLLFMSFFIAVPLLAFLGYRLKLIWKVVSGKNI
;
A
#
# COMPACT_ATOMS: atom_id res chain seq x y z
N MET A 1 8.21 -24.08 6.05
CA MET A 1 9.34 -23.15 5.80
C MET A 1 9.06 -21.84 6.54
N LYS A 2 9.97 -21.35 7.40
CA LYS A 2 9.75 -20.10 8.14
C LYS A 2 9.90 -18.90 7.18
N ILE A 3 9.06 -17.87 7.30
CA ILE A 3 9.06 -16.67 6.43
C ILE A 3 10.44 -16.02 6.31
N LYS A 4 11.23 -16.00 7.41
CA LYS A 4 12.60 -15.49 7.41
C LYS A 4 13.50 -16.18 6.37
N ASN A 5 13.40 -17.49 6.23
CA ASN A 5 14.22 -18.28 5.32
C ASN A 5 13.95 -17.94 3.84
N ILE A 6 12.75 -17.43 3.51
CA ILE A 6 12.41 -17.01 2.14
C ILE A 6 13.05 -15.65 1.82
N PHE A 7 13.15 -14.76 2.79
CA PHE A 7 13.81 -13.46 2.61
C PHE A 7 15.34 -13.58 2.57
N GLU A 8 15.89 -14.65 3.13
CA GLU A 8 17.31 -15.01 3.05
C GLU A 8 17.65 -15.70 1.71
N ALA A 9 16.67 -16.28 1.03
CA ALA A 9 16.89 -16.95 -0.24
C ALA A 9 17.24 -15.95 -1.36
N PRO A 10 18.26 -16.23 -2.20
CA PRO A 10 18.52 -15.45 -3.40
C PRO A 10 17.40 -15.68 -4.43
N GLY A 11 16.97 -14.62 -5.12
CA GLY A 11 15.99 -14.71 -6.22
C GLY A 11 14.82 -13.73 -6.13
N PHE A 12 13.89 -13.86 -7.08
CA PHE A 12 12.70 -13.02 -7.27
C PHE A 12 11.61 -13.26 -6.21
N LEU A 13 11.59 -14.45 -5.60
CA LEU A 13 10.54 -14.88 -4.68
C LEU A 13 10.37 -13.97 -3.45
N LYS A 14 11.47 -13.42 -2.93
CA LYS A 14 11.43 -12.47 -1.80
C LYS A 14 10.73 -11.15 -2.15
N HIS A 15 10.82 -10.72 -3.41
CA HIS A 15 10.14 -9.51 -3.88
C HIS A 15 8.65 -9.76 -4.03
N VAL A 16 8.26 -10.92 -4.58
CA VAL A 16 6.85 -11.34 -4.67
C VAL A 16 6.24 -11.46 -3.28
N LEU A 17 6.94 -12.08 -2.33
CA LEU A 17 6.47 -12.20 -0.95
C LEU A 17 6.36 -10.84 -0.26
N ALA A 18 7.35 -9.95 -0.44
CA ALA A 18 7.28 -8.58 0.09
C ALA A 18 6.07 -7.83 -0.48
N LEU A 19 5.83 -7.92 -1.78
CA LEU A 19 4.67 -7.31 -2.42
C LEU A 19 3.37 -7.91 -1.87
N GLY A 20 3.29 -9.23 -1.74
CA GLY A 20 2.13 -9.91 -1.13
C GLY A 20 1.84 -9.45 0.30
N ILE A 21 2.88 -9.26 1.13
CA ILE A 21 2.75 -8.74 2.50
C ILE A 21 2.24 -7.29 2.48
N LEU A 22 2.70 -6.47 1.53
CA LEU A 22 2.21 -5.10 1.36
C LEU A 22 0.73 -5.06 1.00
N PHE A 23 0.33 -5.83 -0.01
CA PHE A 23 -1.08 -5.97 -0.38
C PHE A 23 -1.93 -6.46 0.79
N GLY A 24 -1.48 -7.51 1.48
CA GLY A 24 -2.16 -8.05 2.66
C GLY A 24 -2.29 -7.02 3.78
N GLY A 25 -1.23 -6.26 4.06
CA GLY A 25 -1.25 -5.18 5.04
C GLY A 25 -2.19 -4.04 4.67
N GLY A 26 -2.21 -3.64 3.40
CA GLY A 26 -3.15 -2.65 2.88
C GLY A 26 -4.60 -3.10 3.05
N ILE A 27 -4.94 -4.32 2.63
CA ILE A 27 -6.29 -4.87 2.76
C ILE A 27 -6.69 -4.97 4.25
N ALA A 28 -5.80 -5.46 5.10
CA ALA A 28 -6.04 -5.52 6.54
C ALA A 28 -6.31 -4.13 7.13
N GLY A 29 -5.52 -3.13 6.75
CA GLY A 29 -5.75 -1.73 7.14
C GLY A 29 -7.11 -1.23 6.66
N ALA A 30 -7.46 -1.46 5.40
CA ALA A 30 -8.75 -1.05 4.86
C ALA A 30 -9.93 -1.66 5.62
N LEU A 31 -9.86 -2.95 5.96
CA LEU A 31 -10.90 -3.64 6.72
C LEU A 31 -11.01 -3.12 8.16
N VAL A 32 -9.89 -2.90 8.84
CA VAL A 32 -9.88 -2.37 10.21
C VAL A 32 -10.48 -0.96 10.25
N PHE A 33 -10.06 -0.06 9.37
CA PHE A 33 -10.59 1.31 9.38
C PHE A 33 -12.04 1.39 8.86
N SER A 34 -12.42 0.53 7.91
CA SER A 34 -13.82 0.43 7.46
C SER A 34 -14.74 -0.05 8.57
N THR A 35 -14.35 -1.09 9.31
CA THR A 35 -15.13 -1.60 10.46
C THR A 35 -15.23 -0.57 11.58
N LEU A 36 -14.15 0.16 11.88
CA LEU A 36 -14.17 1.27 12.84
C LEU A 36 -15.16 2.38 12.42
N ALA A 37 -15.23 2.71 11.13
CA ALA A 37 -16.17 3.69 10.61
C ALA A 37 -17.63 3.25 10.81
N VAL A 38 -17.93 1.99 10.50
CA VAL A 38 -19.29 1.43 10.67
C VAL A 38 -19.69 1.41 12.14
N VAL A 39 -18.77 1.03 13.04
CA VAL A 39 -19.01 1.02 14.48
C VAL A 39 -19.23 2.44 15.02
N ALA A 40 -18.47 3.43 14.56
CA ALA A 40 -18.58 4.80 15.02
C ALA A 40 -19.85 5.52 14.54
N ILE A 41 -20.30 5.23 13.31
CA ILE A 41 -21.46 5.88 12.70
C ILE A 41 -22.78 5.20 13.11
N GLY A 42 -22.73 3.92 13.47
CA GLY A 42 -23.89 3.14 13.88
C GLY A 42 -24.71 2.59 12.70
N SER A 43 -25.36 1.45 12.92
CA SER A 43 -26.11 0.73 11.88
C SER A 43 -27.36 1.47 11.38
N ASP A 44 -27.86 2.42 12.15
CA ASP A 44 -29.10 3.15 11.83
C ASP A 44 -28.94 4.10 10.64
N SER A 45 -27.70 4.40 10.23
CA SER A 45 -27.38 5.24 9.08
C SER A 45 -26.53 4.49 8.04
N ALA A 46 -27.02 3.33 7.59
CA ALA A 46 -26.32 2.41 6.68
C ALA A 46 -25.63 3.09 5.47
N GLY A 47 -26.24 4.12 4.87
CA GLY A 47 -25.64 4.89 3.77
C GLY A 47 -24.41 5.70 4.18
N PHE A 48 -24.45 6.37 5.34
CA PHE A 48 -23.30 7.10 5.89
C PHE A 48 -22.22 6.15 6.41
N ALA A 49 -22.61 5.01 6.99
CA ALA A 49 -21.69 3.97 7.41
C ALA A 49 -20.91 3.39 6.22
N ALA A 50 -21.57 3.17 5.08
CA ALA A 50 -20.91 2.71 3.85
C ALA A 50 -19.93 3.76 3.28
N LEU A 51 -20.34 5.03 3.23
CA LEU A 51 -19.48 6.14 2.80
C LEU A 51 -18.27 6.32 3.73
N GLY A 52 -18.52 6.33 5.05
CA GLY A 52 -17.47 6.40 6.06
C GLY A 52 -16.50 5.22 5.96
N GLY A 53 -17.02 4.01 5.74
CA GLY A 53 -16.21 2.81 5.55
C GLY A 53 -15.36 2.86 4.28
N ALA A 54 -15.89 3.37 3.17
CA ALA A 54 -15.15 3.54 1.93
C ALA A 54 -14.03 4.59 2.07
N VAL A 55 -14.34 5.74 2.67
CA VAL A 55 -13.35 6.82 2.85
C VAL A 55 -12.30 6.44 3.89
N LEU A 56 -12.70 6.07 5.10
CA LEU A 56 -11.76 5.72 6.17
C LEU A 56 -11.03 4.42 5.87
N GLY A 57 -11.69 3.43 5.27
CA GLY A 57 -11.08 2.16 4.89
C GLY A 57 -10.14 2.31 3.68
N ILE A 58 -10.65 2.73 2.53
CA ILE A 58 -9.89 2.66 1.28
C ILE A 58 -8.92 3.84 1.15
N ILE A 59 -9.38 5.08 1.39
CA ILE A 59 -8.53 6.27 1.17
C ILE A 59 -7.47 6.40 2.26
N LEU A 60 -7.81 6.08 3.51
CA LEU A 60 -6.88 6.22 4.64
C LEU A 60 -6.33 4.88 5.15
N GLY A 61 -7.21 3.93 5.41
CA GLY A 61 -6.84 2.64 6.00
C GLY A 61 -5.92 1.81 5.12
N TYR A 62 -6.12 1.82 3.80
CA TYR A 62 -5.29 1.06 2.87
C TYR A 62 -3.83 1.60 2.81
N PRO A 63 -3.58 2.90 2.57
CA PRO A 63 -2.23 3.45 2.64
C PRO A 63 -1.57 3.31 4.02
N LEU A 64 -2.34 3.42 5.11
CA LEU A 64 -1.82 3.23 6.47
C LEU A 64 -1.43 1.77 6.72
N GLY A 65 -2.26 0.82 6.28
CA GLY A 65 -1.98 -0.62 6.36
C GLY A 65 -0.73 -1.01 5.56
N LEU A 66 -0.58 -0.46 4.35
CA LEU A 66 0.63 -0.57 3.53
C LEU A 66 1.87 -0.04 4.28
N SER A 67 1.75 1.16 4.84
CA SER A 67 2.82 1.81 5.59
C SER A 67 3.27 0.96 6.78
N MET A 68 2.32 0.41 7.53
CA MET A 68 2.59 -0.48 8.66
C MET A 68 3.26 -1.79 8.20
N ALA A 69 2.84 -2.35 7.07
CA ALA A 69 3.47 -3.53 6.48
C ALA A 69 4.91 -3.27 6.03
N MET A 70 5.24 -2.08 5.51
CA MET A 70 6.62 -1.68 5.18
C MET A 70 7.50 -1.54 6.42
N ILE A 71 6.96 -0.92 7.47
CA ILE A 71 7.63 -0.81 8.77
C ILE A 71 7.91 -2.22 9.30
N TRP A 72 6.91 -3.10 9.29
CA TRP A 72 7.06 -4.49 9.69
C TRP A 72 8.11 -5.23 8.85
N LEU A 73 8.06 -5.10 7.52
CA LEU A 73 9.05 -5.71 6.61
C LEU A 73 10.48 -5.25 6.96
N ARG A 74 10.67 -3.95 7.19
CA ARG A 74 11.97 -3.37 7.54
C ARG A 74 12.52 -3.88 8.86
N PHE A 75 11.66 -4.05 9.87
CA PHE A 75 12.11 -4.41 11.23
C PHE A 75 12.10 -5.92 11.52
N ARG A 76 11.30 -6.70 10.79
CA ARG A 76 11.11 -8.14 11.08
C ARG A 76 11.73 -9.08 10.06
N THR A 77 12.13 -8.58 8.90
CA THR A 77 12.74 -9.38 7.83
C THR A 77 14.06 -8.78 7.38
N PRO A 78 14.99 -9.57 6.81
CA PRO A 78 16.23 -9.05 6.23
C PRO A 78 16.01 -8.32 4.88
N TYR A 79 14.76 -8.02 4.53
CA TYR A 79 14.40 -7.37 3.27
C TYR A 79 14.75 -5.87 3.30
N ALA A 80 15.96 -5.56 2.85
CA ALA A 80 16.52 -4.22 2.84
C ALA A 80 15.66 -3.22 2.04
N GLY A 81 15.41 -2.06 2.66
CA GLY A 81 14.74 -0.93 2.04
C GLY A 81 14.47 0.21 3.02
N SER A 82 13.83 1.25 2.52
CA SER A 82 13.53 2.47 3.28
C SER A 82 12.03 2.60 3.50
N ALA A 83 11.57 2.30 4.72
CA ALA A 83 10.16 2.46 5.09
C ALA A 83 9.66 3.89 4.81
N GLY A 84 10.44 4.93 5.13
CA GLY A 84 10.04 6.31 4.89
C GLY A 84 9.83 6.66 3.42
N LEU A 85 10.71 6.19 2.52
CA LEU A 85 10.51 6.38 1.08
C LEU A 85 9.34 5.53 0.56
N GLY A 86 9.09 4.37 1.17
CA GLY A 86 7.92 3.56 0.86
C GLY A 86 6.60 4.25 1.25
N VAL A 87 6.53 4.86 2.44
CA VAL A 87 5.38 5.66 2.87
C VAL A 87 5.16 6.84 1.92
N LEU A 88 6.22 7.57 1.56
CA LEU A 88 6.12 8.64 0.55
C LEU A 88 5.62 8.11 -0.79
N GLY A 89 6.08 6.94 -1.23
CA GLY A 89 5.57 6.27 -2.43
C GLY A 89 4.09 5.92 -2.32
N ALA A 90 3.61 5.48 -1.16
CA ALA A 90 2.20 5.20 -0.92
C ALA A 90 1.35 6.48 -1.00
N VAL A 91 1.80 7.56 -0.35
CA VAL A 91 1.13 8.87 -0.41
C VAL A 91 1.10 9.39 -1.85
N LEU A 92 2.21 9.30 -2.57
CA LEU A 92 2.27 9.68 -3.98
C LEU A 92 1.34 8.81 -4.84
N GLY A 93 1.26 7.51 -4.59
CA GLY A 93 0.32 6.62 -5.27
C GLY A 93 -1.13 7.05 -5.08
N VAL A 94 -1.51 7.46 -3.88
CA VAL A 94 -2.86 7.98 -3.57
C VAL A 94 -3.12 9.27 -4.35
N LEU A 95 -2.23 10.25 -4.20
CA LEU A 95 -2.36 11.56 -4.84
C LEU A 95 -2.38 11.45 -6.37
N LEU A 96 -1.55 10.57 -6.93
CA LEU A 96 -1.43 10.37 -8.36
C LEU A 96 -2.65 9.64 -8.92
N THR A 97 -3.17 8.64 -8.20
CA THR A 97 -4.40 7.94 -8.62
C THR A 97 -5.61 8.88 -8.58
N ILE A 98 -5.79 9.63 -7.49
CA ILE A 98 -6.93 10.54 -7.33
C ILE A 98 -6.80 11.75 -8.28
N GLY A 99 -5.60 12.34 -8.39
CA GLY A 99 -5.37 13.50 -9.25
C GLY A 99 -5.50 13.16 -10.73
N LEU A 100 -5.00 11.99 -11.17
CA LEU A 100 -5.23 11.53 -12.54
C LEU A 100 -6.68 11.10 -12.76
N ALA A 101 -7.41 10.71 -11.71
CA ALA A 101 -8.77 10.22 -11.89
C ALA A 101 -9.71 11.26 -12.51
N GLU A 102 -9.47 12.54 -12.21
CA GLU A 102 -10.21 13.66 -12.79
C GLU A 102 -9.81 13.90 -14.25
N VAL A 103 -8.51 13.91 -14.54
CA VAL A 103 -7.97 14.18 -15.90
C VAL A 103 -8.31 13.06 -16.89
N THR A 104 -8.27 11.80 -16.46
CA THR A 104 -8.53 10.65 -17.32
C THR A 104 -9.98 10.18 -17.28
N HIS A 105 -10.86 10.92 -16.62
CA HIS A 105 -12.27 10.55 -16.40
C HIS A 105 -12.47 9.18 -15.74
N LEU A 106 -11.48 8.68 -14.98
CA LEU A 106 -11.59 7.42 -14.22
C LEU A 106 -12.66 7.53 -13.12
N ASN A 107 -12.98 8.74 -12.66
CA ASN A 107 -14.05 8.96 -11.70
C ASN A 107 -15.46 8.54 -12.20
N GLN A 108 -15.63 8.36 -13.53
CA GLN A 108 -16.89 7.91 -14.12
C GLN A 108 -17.12 6.41 -13.93
N ASN A 109 -16.06 5.64 -13.65
CA ASN A 109 -16.14 4.21 -13.40
C ASN A 109 -15.46 3.87 -12.07
N SER A 110 -16.28 3.67 -11.04
CA SER A 110 -15.80 3.40 -9.69
C SER A 110 -14.97 2.12 -9.61
N ASP A 111 -15.32 1.07 -10.36
CA ASP A 111 -14.58 -0.19 -10.36
C ASP A 111 -13.16 0.01 -10.90
N LEU A 112 -13.02 0.71 -12.03
CA LEU A 112 -11.71 1.01 -12.61
C LEU A 112 -10.90 1.92 -11.69
N LEU A 113 -11.50 2.94 -11.09
CA LEU A 113 -10.83 3.82 -10.13
C LEU A 113 -10.27 3.03 -8.94
N PHE A 114 -11.08 2.15 -8.35
CA PHE A 114 -10.66 1.32 -7.23
C PHE A 114 -9.58 0.32 -7.65
N MET A 115 -9.71 -0.36 -8.79
CA MET A 115 -8.68 -1.26 -9.30
C MET A 115 -7.34 -0.54 -9.52
N SER A 116 -7.37 0.64 -10.15
CA SER A 116 -6.20 1.49 -10.33
C SER A 116 -5.58 1.88 -9.00
N PHE A 117 -6.39 2.23 -8.00
CA PHE A 117 -5.92 2.56 -6.65
C PHE A 117 -5.23 1.37 -5.96
N PHE A 118 -5.87 0.21 -5.98
CA PHE A 118 -5.33 -1.01 -5.37
C PHE A 118 -4.06 -1.52 -6.05
N ILE A 119 -3.79 -1.14 -7.29
CA ILE A 119 -2.57 -1.52 -8.01
C ILE A 119 -1.49 -0.45 -7.89
N ALA A 120 -1.82 0.81 -8.15
CA ALA A 120 -0.87 1.91 -8.21
C ALA A 120 -0.26 2.20 -6.83
N VAL A 121 -1.09 2.24 -5.78
CA VAL A 121 -0.62 2.62 -4.44
C VAL A 121 0.43 1.64 -3.90
N PRO A 122 0.24 0.30 -3.92
CA PRO A 122 1.27 -0.63 -3.47
C PRO A 122 2.50 -0.65 -4.36
N LEU A 123 2.34 -0.48 -5.68
CA LEU A 123 3.46 -0.47 -6.61
C LEU A 123 4.36 0.74 -6.38
N LEU A 124 3.81 1.94 -6.30
CA LEU A 124 4.59 3.14 -6.01
C LEU A 124 5.21 3.06 -4.61
N ALA A 125 4.50 2.50 -3.64
CA ALA A 125 5.04 2.33 -2.31
C ALA A 125 6.18 1.29 -2.25
N PHE A 126 6.07 0.19 -2.99
CA PHE A 126 7.13 -0.80 -3.12
C PHE A 126 8.35 -0.24 -3.87
N LEU A 127 8.12 0.51 -4.94
CA LEU A 127 9.17 1.23 -5.68
C LEU A 127 9.88 2.23 -4.76
N GLY A 128 9.13 3.03 -4.00
CA GLY A 128 9.67 3.95 -3.00
C GLY A 128 10.50 3.22 -1.94
N TYR A 129 10.00 2.10 -1.41
CA TYR A 129 10.71 1.29 -0.42
C TYR A 129 12.06 0.80 -0.92
N ARG A 130 12.14 0.45 -2.22
CA ARG A 130 13.35 -0.07 -2.87
C ARG A 130 14.18 1.00 -3.59
N LEU A 131 13.77 2.26 -3.59
CA LEU A 131 14.33 3.31 -4.45
C LEU A 131 15.84 3.50 -4.28
N LYS A 132 16.35 3.50 -3.05
CA LYS A 132 17.80 3.61 -2.78
C LYS A 132 18.61 2.48 -3.41
N LEU A 133 18.08 1.26 -3.36
CA LEU A 133 18.71 0.07 -3.93
C LEU A 133 18.67 0.12 -5.47
N ILE A 134 17.53 0.54 -6.04
CA ILE A 134 17.39 0.73 -7.49
C ILE A 134 18.37 1.79 -7.98
N TRP A 135 18.44 2.94 -7.29
CA TRP A 135 19.36 4.01 -7.63
C TRP A 135 20.83 3.53 -7.59
N LYS A 136 21.23 2.79 -6.56
CA LYS A 136 22.58 2.22 -6.47
C LYS A 136 22.95 1.37 -7.69
N VAL A 137 22.02 0.54 -8.15
CA VAL A 137 22.20 -0.31 -9.35
C VAL A 137 22.27 0.54 -10.61
N VAL A 138 21.32 1.47 -10.80
CA VAL A 138 21.20 2.28 -12.03
C VAL A 138 22.34 3.30 -12.17
N SER A 139 22.77 3.92 -11.08
CA SER A 139 23.81 4.95 -11.10
C SER A 139 25.23 4.40 -11.11
N GLY A 140 25.44 3.09 -10.93
CA GLY A 140 26.76 2.47 -10.84
C GLY A 140 27.63 2.98 -9.67
N LYS A 141 27.09 3.83 -8.79
CA LYS A 141 27.81 4.41 -7.66
C LYS A 141 27.65 3.53 -6.43
N ASN A 142 28.76 2.99 -5.94
CA ASN A 142 28.86 2.49 -4.57
C ASN A 142 28.86 3.68 -3.61
N ILE A 143 27.66 4.14 -3.25
CA ILE A 143 27.45 4.94 -2.04
C ILE A 143 27.25 3.96 -0.87
#